data_AF-A0A497RWP7-F1
#
_entry.id   AF-A0A497RWP7-F1
#
_cell.length_a   1.000
_cell.length_b   1.000
_cell.length_c   1.000
_cell.angle_alpha   90.00
_cell.angle_beta   90.00
_cell.angle_gamma   90.00
#
_symmetry.space_group_name_H-M   'P 1'
#
loop_
_entity.id
_entity.type
_entity.pdbx_description
1 polymer ?
#
loop_
_entity_poly.entity_id
_entity_poly.type
_entity_poly.pdbx_seq_one_letter_code
_entity_poly.pdbx_strand_id
1 'polypeptide(L)'
;MIVLKLKDIDKFDSNKGERRLLVVCNPCASWNFSEKNLKDISEKLNAEVSRQVMVCNYKISGIDSIAYDKIFGLMCGAGVQVLAEILGREVIPIVDTLGIGVKKNSEVEIYCSGCGNCRLEETLSICTVARCAKSLANGPCGGVHDAKCEVDNKECVWISVYEKAKSLDRIDDLLKNQ
;
A
#
# COMPACT_ATOMS: atom_id res chain seq x y z
N MET A 1 0.79 -7.77 3.82
CA MET A 1 1.83 -6.72 3.95
C MET A 1 1.27 -5.40 3.45
N ILE A 2 1.82 -4.25 3.84
CA ILE A 2 1.33 -2.95 3.34
C ILE A 2 1.63 -2.79 1.85
N VAL A 3 0.66 -2.33 1.07
CA VAL A 3 0.81 -1.98 -0.35
C VAL A 3 1.29 -0.54 -0.47
N LEU A 4 2.36 -0.35 -1.24
CA LEU A 4 2.99 0.95 -1.47
C LEU A 4 2.96 1.28 -2.96
N LYS A 5 2.68 2.55 -3.28
CA LYS A 5 2.77 3.08 -4.65
C LYS A 5 3.81 4.19 -4.68
N LEU A 6 4.78 4.10 -5.59
CA LEU A 6 5.78 5.16 -5.77
C LEU A 6 5.07 6.45 -6.22
N LYS A 7 5.40 7.55 -5.56
CA LYS A 7 4.97 8.89 -5.98
C LYS A 7 5.76 9.32 -7.20
N ASP A 8 5.33 10.41 -7.83
CA ASP A 8 6.20 11.12 -8.76
C ASP A 8 7.41 11.68 -7.96
N ILE A 9 8.57 11.05 -8.19
CA ILE A 9 9.85 11.46 -7.61
C ILE A 9 10.66 12.34 -8.56
N ASP A 10 10.24 12.49 -9.81
CA ASP A 10 10.95 13.33 -10.79
C ASP A 10 10.77 14.82 -10.45
N LYS A 11 9.81 15.17 -9.58
CA LYS A 11 9.67 16.49 -8.97
C LYS A 11 10.82 16.88 -8.03
N PHE A 12 11.63 15.92 -7.58
CA PHE A 12 12.81 16.22 -6.79
C PHE A 12 13.99 16.44 -7.74
N ASP A 13 14.66 17.59 -7.62
CA ASP A 13 15.90 17.84 -8.36
C ASP A 13 16.98 16.80 -7.98
N SER A 14 18.02 16.63 -8.82
CA SER A 14 19.17 15.75 -8.55
C SER A 14 20.42 16.54 -8.17
N ASN A 15 20.24 17.57 -7.33
CA ASN A 15 21.30 18.50 -6.94
C ASN A 15 22.48 17.77 -6.28
N LYS A 16 23.63 17.77 -6.97
CA LYS A 16 24.86 17.08 -6.54
C LYS A 16 25.56 17.74 -5.36
N GLY A 17 25.17 18.96 -4.97
CA GLY A 17 25.70 19.66 -3.81
C GLY A 17 25.07 19.26 -2.47
N GLU A 18 23.94 18.55 -2.48
CA GLU A 18 23.24 18.11 -1.27
C GLU A 18 23.61 16.67 -0.91
N ARG A 19 23.84 16.41 0.38
CA ARG A 19 23.91 15.06 0.91
C ARG A 19 22.50 14.55 1.18
N ARG A 20 22.13 13.44 0.57
CA ARG A 20 20.76 12.91 0.62
C ARG A 20 20.76 11.48 1.11
N LEU A 21 19.79 11.15 1.93
CA LEU A 21 19.60 9.80 2.47
C LEU A 21 18.24 9.25 2.03
N LEU A 22 18.22 8.01 1.55
CA LEU A 22 17.04 7.21 1.34
C LEU A 22 16.99 6.11 2.40
N VAL A 23 16.06 6.24 3.35
CA VAL A 23 15.83 5.22 4.37
C VAL A 23 14.77 4.24 3.89
N VAL A 24 15.13 2.97 3.82
CA VAL A 24 14.30 1.88 3.31
C VAL A 24 13.86 0.98 4.46
N CYS A 25 12.54 0.84 4.67
CA CYS A 25 12.00 -0.13 5.63
C CYS A 25 11.78 -1.48 4.96
N ASN A 26 12.65 -2.46 5.25
CA ASN A 26 12.78 -3.70 4.48
C ASN A 26 11.46 -4.46 4.27
N PRO A 27 10.64 -4.81 5.29
CA PRO A 27 9.48 -5.67 5.06
C PRO A 27 8.44 -5.06 4.12
N CYS A 28 8.21 -3.76 4.23
CA CYS A 28 7.23 -3.08 3.37
C CYS A 28 7.84 -2.75 1.99
N ALA A 29 9.10 -2.30 1.95
CA ALA A 29 9.75 -1.94 0.69
C ALA A 29 10.03 -3.17 -0.19
N SER A 30 10.62 -4.24 0.35
CA SER A 30 10.97 -5.46 -0.43
C SER A 30 9.74 -6.23 -0.91
N TRP A 31 8.61 -6.03 -0.23
CA TRP A 31 7.33 -6.61 -0.67
C TRP A 31 6.83 -5.97 -1.97
N ASN A 32 6.97 -4.64 -2.08
CA ASN A 32 6.42 -3.84 -3.18
C ASN A 32 7.41 -3.57 -4.30
N PHE A 33 8.71 -3.50 -4.00
CA PHE A 33 9.74 -3.06 -4.93
C PHE A 33 10.83 -4.13 -5.05
N SER A 34 11.24 -4.41 -6.28
CA SER A 34 12.41 -5.25 -6.54
C SER A 34 13.70 -4.50 -6.20
N GLU A 35 14.80 -5.24 -6.00
CA GLU A 35 16.13 -4.65 -5.82
C GLU A 35 16.53 -3.72 -6.97
N LYS A 36 16.12 -4.04 -8.20
CA LYS A 36 16.31 -3.16 -9.36
C LYS A 36 15.56 -1.83 -9.17
N ASN A 37 14.28 -1.87 -8.77
CA ASN A 37 13.52 -0.66 -8.53
C ASN A 37 14.14 0.21 -7.42
N LEU A 38 14.65 -0.42 -6.35
CA LEU A 38 15.32 0.30 -5.27
C LEU A 38 16.56 1.04 -5.77
N LYS A 39 17.37 0.39 -6.60
CA LYS A 39 18.55 0.99 -7.22
C LYS A 39 18.17 2.19 -8.10
N ASP A 40 17.19 1.99 -8.99
CA ASP A 40 16.70 3.06 -9.88
C ASP A 40 16.18 4.28 -9.09
N ILE A 41 15.45 4.04 -7.98
CA ILE A 41 14.96 5.10 -7.09
C ILE A 41 16.13 5.84 -6.42
N SER A 42 17.11 5.13 -5.87
CA SER A 42 18.26 5.77 -5.20
C SER A 42 19.12 6.60 -6.14
N GLU A 43 19.31 6.12 -7.38
CA GLU A 43 20.07 6.83 -8.41
C GLU A 43 19.35 8.09 -8.85
N LYS A 44 18.04 8.02 -9.09
CA LYS A 44 17.21 9.19 -9.43
C LYS A 44 17.26 10.27 -8.34
N LEU A 45 17.17 9.86 -7.08
CA LEU A 45 17.23 10.79 -5.94
C LEU A 45 18.64 11.30 -5.63
N ASN A 46 19.67 10.70 -6.23
CA ASN A 46 21.08 10.90 -5.88
C ASN A 46 21.29 10.76 -4.35
N ALA A 47 20.78 9.67 -3.77
CA ALA A 47 20.73 9.46 -2.33
C ALA A 47 21.48 8.20 -1.89
N GLU A 48 22.21 8.32 -0.77
CA GLU A 48 22.77 7.18 -0.06
C GLU A 48 21.64 6.31 0.50
N VAL A 49 21.78 4.99 0.50
CA VAL A 49 20.72 4.08 0.96
C VAL A 49 21.04 3.54 2.35
N SER A 50 20.13 3.74 3.30
CA SER A 50 20.17 3.09 4.61
C SER A 50 18.98 2.15 4.76
N ARG A 51 19.26 0.86 4.94
CA ARG A 51 18.22 -0.17 5.12
C ARG A 51 17.96 -0.41 6.60
N GLN A 52 16.70 -0.36 6.97
CA GLN A 52 16.23 -0.54 8.34
C GLN A 52 15.18 -1.66 8.38
N VAL A 53 15.24 -2.47 9.43
CA VAL A 53 14.26 -3.54 9.64
C VAL A 53 13.16 -2.96 10.52
N MET A 54 11.92 -2.93 10.01
CA MET A 54 10.72 -2.58 10.80
C MET A 54 10.91 -1.34 11.69
N VAL A 55 11.03 -0.17 11.06
CA VAL A 55 11.24 1.12 11.76
C VAL A 55 10.22 1.42 12.86
N CYS A 56 9.02 0.82 12.78
CA CYS A 56 7.95 0.99 13.76
C CYS A 56 8.06 0.07 14.99
N ASN A 57 9.02 -0.86 15.04
CA ASN A 57 9.15 -1.80 16.16
C ASN A 57 10.60 -2.02 16.61
N TYR A 58 11.59 -1.75 15.76
CA TYR A 58 12.99 -2.00 16.07
C TYR A 58 13.80 -0.70 16.11
N LYS A 59 14.86 -0.74 16.90
CA LYS A 59 15.79 0.37 17.03
C LYS A 59 16.48 0.63 15.69
N ILE A 60 16.47 1.89 15.29
CA ILE A 60 17.16 2.39 14.10
C ILE A 60 18.61 2.70 14.48
N SER A 61 19.55 2.33 13.61
CA SER A 61 20.98 2.55 13.85
C SER A 61 21.71 2.95 12.59
N GLY A 62 22.86 3.62 12.75
CA GLY A 62 23.74 3.98 11.63
C GLY A 62 23.22 5.13 10.77
N ILE A 63 22.34 5.97 11.31
CA ILE A 63 21.89 7.21 10.66
C ILE A 63 22.35 8.38 11.52
N ASP A 64 23.32 9.14 11.02
CA ASP A 64 23.60 10.48 11.50
C ASP A 64 22.70 11.46 10.74
N SER A 65 21.58 11.84 11.33
CA SER A 65 20.59 12.67 10.64
C SER A 65 21.13 14.05 10.27
N ILE A 66 22.14 14.58 10.98
CA ILE A 66 22.70 15.92 10.76
C ILE A 66 23.60 15.95 9.51
N ALA A 67 24.17 14.81 9.14
CA ALA A 67 25.05 14.68 7.98
C ALA A 67 24.35 14.80 6.61
N TYR A 68 23.02 14.89 6.59
CA TYR A 68 22.21 14.94 5.36
C TYR A 68 21.33 16.19 5.30
N ASP A 69 21.22 16.79 4.12
CA ASP A 69 20.35 17.93 3.87
C ASP A 69 18.88 17.48 3.73
N LYS A 70 18.66 16.33 3.06
CA LYS A 70 17.33 15.73 2.83
C LYS A 70 17.31 14.26 3.18
N ILE A 71 16.21 13.82 3.80
CA ILE A 71 15.96 12.42 4.15
C ILE A 71 14.65 11.98 3.51
N PHE A 72 14.72 10.96 2.67
CA PHE A 72 13.57 10.33 2.01
C PHE A 72 13.21 9.02 2.71
N GLY A 73 11.93 8.74 2.82
CA GLY A 73 11.41 7.50 3.39
C GLY A 73 10.74 6.62 2.34
N LEU A 74 11.31 5.45 2.07
CA LEU A 74 10.66 4.37 1.32
C LEU A 74 10.01 3.38 2.28
N MET A 75 8.86 3.79 2.82
CA MET A 75 8.10 3.06 3.83
C MET A 75 6.66 3.55 3.90
N CYS A 76 5.80 2.85 4.64
CA CYS A 76 4.42 3.29 4.84
C CYS A 76 4.35 4.61 5.64
N GLY A 77 3.20 5.27 5.62
CA GLY A 77 3.00 6.55 6.30
C GLY A 77 3.25 6.51 7.81
N ALA A 78 2.95 5.37 8.47
CA ALA A 78 3.27 5.17 9.87
C ALA A 78 4.80 5.11 10.10
N GLY A 79 5.53 4.42 9.22
CA GLY A 79 6.98 4.33 9.31
C GLY A 79 7.66 5.69 9.10
N VAL A 80 7.15 6.51 8.19
CA VAL A 80 7.68 7.86 7.95
C VAL A 80 7.55 8.73 9.20
N GLN A 81 6.41 8.70 9.87
CA GLN A 81 6.17 9.47 11.11
C GLN A 81 7.13 9.01 12.23
N VAL A 82 7.21 7.70 12.48
CA VAL A 82 8.11 7.15 13.51
C VAL A 82 9.57 7.49 13.20
N LEU A 83 10.00 7.39 11.94
CA LEU A 83 11.36 7.76 11.57
C LEU A 83 11.62 9.26 11.79
N ALA A 84 10.67 10.12 11.43
CA ALA A 84 10.80 11.57 11.64
C ALA A 84 10.92 11.91 13.13
N GLU A 85 10.13 11.26 14.00
CA GLU A 85 10.23 11.39 15.46
C GLU A 85 11.60 10.95 15.99
N ILE A 86 12.09 9.78 15.55
CA ILE A 86 13.39 9.24 15.98
C ILE A 86 14.55 10.14 15.56
N LEU A 87 14.50 10.67 14.34
CA LEU A 87 15.58 11.51 13.80
C LEU A 87 15.48 12.97 14.25
N GLY A 88 14.33 13.39 14.80
CA GLY A 88 14.04 14.79 15.11
C GLY A 88 14.06 15.71 13.89
N ARG A 89 13.75 15.16 12.69
CA ARG A 89 13.85 15.86 11.40
C ARG A 89 12.72 15.46 10.47
N GLU A 90 12.44 16.30 9.48
CA GLU A 90 11.54 15.96 8.38
C GLU A 90 12.05 14.73 7.61
N VAL A 91 11.13 13.80 7.33
CA VAL A 91 11.34 12.68 6.42
C VAL A 91 10.33 12.80 5.29
N ILE A 92 10.83 12.90 4.07
CA ILE A 92 10.03 13.10 2.86
C ILE A 92 9.49 11.75 2.37
N PRO A 93 8.17 11.50 2.40
CA PRO A 93 7.60 10.24 1.92
C PRO A 93 7.64 10.18 0.39
N ILE A 94 8.27 9.15 -0.17
CA ILE A 94 8.31 8.94 -1.64
C ILE A 94 7.31 7.89 -2.14
N VAL A 95 6.50 7.33 -1.25
CA VAL A 95 5.44 6.36 -1.57
C VAL A 95 4.13 6.73 -0.88
N ASP A 96 3.03 6.33 -1.49
CA ASP A 96 1.69 6.31 -0.89
C ASP A 96 1.40 4.95 -0.24
N THR A 97 0.70 4.97 0.89
CA THR A 97 0.18 3.75 1.53
C THR A 97 -1.23 3.50 1.01
N LEU A 98 -1.43 2.38 0.30
CA LEU A 98 -2.72 2.09 -0.34
C LEU A 98 -3.62 1.13 0.46
N GLY A 99 -3.05 0.38 1.40
CA GLY A 99 -3.78 -0.59 2.21
C GLY A 99 -2.94 -1.82 2.53
N ILE A 100 -3.60 -2.92 2.82
CA ILE A 100 -3.00 -4.22 3.10
C ILE A 100 -3.25 -5.12 1.92
N GLY A 101 -2.19 -5.75 1.43
CA GLY A 101 -2.23 -6.56 0.23
C GLY A 101 -1.46 -7.86 0.33
N VAL A 102 -1.64 -8.62 -0.75
CA VAL A 102 -1.04 -9.92 -1.00
C VAL A 102 -0.23 -9.85 -2.29
N LYS A 103 0.87 -10.60 -2.36
CA LYS A 103 1.68 -10.71 -3.57
C LYS A 103 1.20 -11.92 -4.36
N LYS A 104 0.67 -11.69 -5.56
CA LYS A 104 0.19 -12.73 -6.49
C LYS A 104 0.83 -12.49 -7.86
N ASN A 105 1.38 -13.53 -8.48
CA ASN A 105 1.96 -13.46 -9.82
C ASN A 105 2.95 -12.30 -10.04
N SER A 106 3.77 -11.99 -9.01
CA SER A 106 4.72 -10.86 -8.98
C SER A 106 4.11 -9.46 -8.81
N GLU A 107 2.79 -9.33 -8.79
CA GLU A 107 2.08 -8.08 -8.49
C GLU A 107 1.60 -8.05 -7.04
N VAL A 108 1.40 -6.85 -6.51
CA VAL A 108 0.82 -6.65 -5.18
C VAL A 108 -0.61 -6.14 -5.34
N GLU A 109 -1.58 -6.94 -4.92
CA GLU A 109 -3.00 -6.61 -4.97
C GLU A 109 -3.49 -6.17 -3.58
N ILE A 110 -4.35 -5.15 -3.53
CA ILE A 110 -4.97 -4.66 -2.28
C ILE A 110 -6.14 -5.58 -1.90
N TYR A 111 -6.12 -6.11 -0.67
CA TYR A 111 -7.16 -7.02 -0.14
C TYR A 111 -7.88 -6.46 1.09
N CYS A 112 -7.32 -5.44 1.75
CA CYS A 112 -7.94 -4.78 2.88
C CYS A 112 -7.56 -3.29 2.89
N SER A 113 -8.56 -2.42 3.06
CA SER A 113 -8.37 -0.96 3.13
C SER A 113 -7.99 -0.47 4.54
N GLY A 114 -8.08 -1.33 5.56
CA GLY A 114 -7.85 -0.93 6.95
C GLY A 114 -8.89 0.03 7.50
N CYS A 115 -10.16 -0.09 7.07
CA CYS A 115 -11.23 0.86 7.42
C CYS A 115 -11.72 0.79 8.88
N GLY A 116 -11.30 -0.20 9.65
CA GLY A 116 -11.71 -0.39 11.05
C GLY A 116 -13.12 -0.99 11.24
N ASN A 117 -13.85 -1.27 10.17
CA ASN A 117 -15.18 -1.90 10.20
C ASN A 117 -15.19 -3.18 9.35
N CYS A 118 -14.71 -4.29 9.93
CA CYS A 118 -14.61 -5.56 9.22
C CYS A 118 -15.99 -6.20 9.07
N ARG A 119 -16.35 -6.60 7.84
CA ARG A 119 -17.63 -7.26 7.49
C ARG A 119 -17.42 -8.53 6.67
N LEU A 120 -16.24 -9.15 6.81
CA LEU A 120 -15.87 -10.32 6.01
C LEU A 120 -16.77 -11.53 6.31
N GLU A 121 -17.36 -11.60 7.49
CA GLU A 121 -18.34 -12.59 7.91
C GLU A 121 -19.65 -12.47 7.11
N GLU A 122 -20.04 -11.27 6.70
CA GLU A 122 -21.26 -10.99 5.94
C GLU A 122 -21.06 -11.21 4.44
N THR A 123 -19.85 -10.96 3.94
CA THR A 123 -19.51 -11.01 2.51
C THR A 123 -18.72 -12.26 2.13
N LEU A 124 -18.85 -13.34 2.90
CA LEU A 124 -18.21 -14.64 2.64
C LEU A 124 -16.70 -14.52 2.41
N SER A 125 -16.02 -13.79 3.28
CA SER A 125 -14.57 -13.54 3.29
C SER A 125 -14.06 -12.72 2.09
N ILE A 126 -14.91 -11.94 1.43
CA ILE A 126 -14.52 -11.06 0.33
C ILE A 126 -14.66 -9.61 0.78
N CYS A 127 -13.55 -8.87 0.92
CA CYS A 127 -13.61 -7.46 1.30
C CYS A 127 -14.17 -6.62 0.15
N THR A 128 -15.43 -6.20 0.27
CA THR A 128 -16.09 -5.37 -0.74
C THR A 128 -15.55 -3.94 -0.76
N VAL A 129 -15.16 -3.40 0.40
CA VAL A 129 -14.52 -2.08 0.49
C VAL A 129 -13.17 -2.03 -0.22
N ALA A 130 -12.32 -3.05 -0.05
CA ALA A 130 -10.99 -3.05 -0.65
C ALA A 130 -10.98 -3.45 -2.13
N ARG A 131 -11.94 -4.29 -2.55
CA ARG A 131 -11.95 -4.90 -3.89
C ARG A 131 -13.00 -4.29 -4.82
N CYS A 132 -13.89 -3.43 -4.32
CA CYS A 132 -14.75 -2.62 -5.18
C CYS A 132 -14.00 -1.35 -5.60
N ALA A 133 -13.96 -1.05 -6.91
CA ALA A 133 -13.37 0.20 -7.42
C ALA A 133 -14.03 1.46 -6.82
N LYS A 134 -15.28 1.36 -6.36
CA LYS A 134 -16.02 2.44 -5.68
C LYS A 134 -16.06 2.29 -4.15
N SER A 135 -15.36 1.31 -3.59
CA SER A 135 -15.30 1.03 -2.14
C SER A 135 -16.67 0.82 -1.46
N LEU A 136 -17.64 0.26 -2.20
CA LEU A 136 -19.01 0.09 -1.70
C LEU A 136 -19.12 -1.08 -0.72
N ALA A 137 -19.61 -0.79 0.48
CA ALA A 137 -19.83 -1.78 1.54
C ALA A 137 -21.25 -2.38 1.56
N ASN A 138 -22.24 -1.68 1.01
CA ASN A 138 -23.68 -1.96 1.21
C ASN A 138 -24.39 -2.50 -0.05
N GLY A 139 -23.67 -3.21 -0.92
CA GLY A 139 -24.24 -3.82 -2.12
C GLY A 139 -23.76 -3.23 -3.44
N PRO A 140 -24.21 -3.81 -4.57
CA PRO A 140 -23.83 -3.38 -5.92
C PRO A 140 -24.45 -2.01 -6.28
N CYS A 141 -23.76 -1.24 -7.14
CA CYS A 141 -24.24 0.07 -7.60
C CYS A 141 -24.94 0.07 -8.98
N GLY A 142 -25.15 -1.10 -9.59
CA GLY A 142 -25.68 -1.21 -10.96
C GLY A 142 -24.68 -0.87 -12.09
N GLY A 143 -23.52 -0.30 -11.78
CA GLY A 143 -22.46 0.03 -12.75
C GLY A 143 -21.62 -1.17 -13.20
N VAL A 144 -22.29 -2.20 -13.72
CA VAL A 144 -21.69 -3.46 -14.15
C VAL A 144 -22.14 -3.82 -15.56
N HIS A 145 -21.20 -4.17 -16.43
CA HIS A 145 -21.44 -4.67 -17.78
C HIS A 145 -20.65 -5.96 -17.99
N ASP A 146 -21.29 -7.04 -18.47
CA ASP A 146 -20.66 -8.37 -18.65
C ASP A 146 -19.85 -8.83 -17.43
N ALA A 147 -20.44 -8.71 -16.23
CA ALA A 147 -19.83 -8.99 -14.93
C ALA A 147 -18.60 -8.14 -14.55
N LYS A 148 -18.28 -7.10 -15.32
CA LYS A 148 -17.14 -6.19 -15.07
C LYS A 148 -17.58 -4.81 -14.58
N CYS A 149 -16.79 -4.22 -13.70
CA CYS A 149 -17.00 -2.88 -13.18
C CYS A 149 -16.76 -1.83 -14.27
N GLU A 150 -17.63 -0.82 -14.35
CA GLU A 150 -17.49 0.29 -15.29
C GLU A 150 -16.26 1.19 -15.05
N VAL A 151 -15.70 1.17 -13.83
CA VAL A 151 -14.61 2.09 -13.44
C VAL A 151 -13.25 1.58 -13.92
N ASP A 152 -12.99 0.28 -13.77
CA ASP A 152 -11.67 -0.31 -14.01
C ASP A 152 -11.70 -1.58 -14.87
N ASN A 153 -12.88 -1.98 -15.38
CA ASN A 153 -13.10 -3.15 -16.22
C ASN A 153 -12.66 -4.49 -15.56
N LYS A 154 -12.50 -4.52 -14.23
CA LYS A 154 -12.24 -5.76 -13.47
C LYS A 154 -13.55 -6.43 -13.08
N GLU A 155 -13.48 -7.72 -12.72
CA GLU A 155 -14.62 -8.46 -12.21
C GLU A 155 -15.27 -7.73 -11.02
N CYS A 156 -16.59 -7.56 -11.06
CA CYS A 156 -17.31 -6.91 -9.98
C CYS A 156 -17.27 -7.77 -8.71
N VAL A 157 -16.71 -7.22 -7.63
CA VAL A 157 -16.61 -7.92 -6.34
C VAL A 157 -17.96 -8.43 -5.81
N TRP A 158 -19.05 -7.70 -6.06
CA TRP A 158 -20.40 -8.11 -5.61
C TRP A 158 -20.93 -9.30 -6.39
N ILE A 159 -20.54 -9.46 -7.66
CA ILE A 159 -20.82 -10.69 -8.41
C ILE A 159 -19.99 -11.84 -7.81
N SER A 160 -18.72 -11.62 -7.49
CA SER A 160 -17.90 -12.66 -6.84
C SER A 160 -18.48 -13.07 -5.47
N VAL A 161 -19.06 -12.14 -4.69
CA VAL A 161 -19.77 -12.44 -3.43
C VAL A 161 -21.01 -13.29 -3.70
N TYR A 162 -21.83 -12.92 -4.69
CA TYR A 162 -23.03 -13.66 -5.05
C TYR A 162 -22.72 -15.08 -5.55
N GLU A 163 -21.76 -15.23 -6.47
CA GLU A 163 -21.35 -16.55 -6.97
C GLU A 163 -20.79 -17.44 -5.85
N LYS A 164 -20.04 -16.84 -4.90
CA LYS A 164 -19.58 -17.56 -3.72
C LYS A 164 -20.75 -18.00 -2.83
N ALA A 165 -21.75 -17.14 -2.60
CA ALA A 165 -22.93 -17.50 -1.82
C ALA A 165 -23.73 -18.63 -2.48
N LYS A 166 -23.91 -18.56 -3.81
CA LYS A 166 -24.56 -19.59 -4.60
C LYS A 166 -23.82 -20.92 -4.50
N SER A 167 -22.49 -20.92 -4.60
CA SER A 167 -21.67 -22.13 -4.48
C SER A 167 -21.72 -22.80 -3.10
N LEU A 168 -22.06 -22.02 -2.06
CA LEU A 168 -22.16 -22.49 -0.67
C LEU A 168 -23.61 -22.76 -0.23
N ASP A 169 -24.59 -22.58 -1.10
CA ASP A 169 -26.03 -22.63 -0.77
C ASP A 169 -26.42 -21.65 0.36
N ARG A 170 -25.84 -20.44 0.34
CA ARG A 170 -26.00 -19.38 1.36
C ARG A 170 -26.53 -18.07 0.80
N ILE A 171 -27.31 -18.11 -0.28
CA ILE A 171 -27.86 -16.89 -0.91
C ILE A 171 -28.76 -16.13 0.08
N ASP A 172 -29.56 -16.82 0.88
CA ASP A 172 -30.46 -16.21 1.87
C ASP A 172 -29.72 -15.37 2.92
N ASP A 173 -28.46 -15.72 3.23
CA ASP A 173 -27.64 -14.94 4.16
C ASP A 173 -27.29 -13.55 3.59
N LEU A 174 -27.15 -13.43 2.26
CA LEU A 174 -26.91 -12.13 1.61
C LEU A 174 -28.15 -11.23 1.60
N LEU A 175 -29.34 -11.82 1.61
CA LEU A 175 -30.61 -11.08 1.56
C LEU A 175 -31.06 -10.58 2.94
N LYS A 176 -30.61 -11.23 4.02
CA LYS A 176 -30.94 -10.85 5.40
C LYS A 176 -30.14 -9.64 5.92
N ASN A 177 -28.99 -9.35 5.31
CA ASN A 177 -28.03 -8.33 5.76
C ASN A 177 -28.05 -7.05 4.89
N GLN A 178 -29.15 -6.79 4.17
CA GLN A 178 -29.38 -5.58 3.36
C GLN A 178 -30.35 -4.61 4.04
#